data_AF-A0A9X2RX16-F1
#
_entry.id   AF-A0A9X2RX16-F1
#
_cell.length_a   1.000
_cell.length_b   1.000
_cell.length_c   1.000
_cell.angle_alpha   90.00
_cell.angle_beta   90.00
_cell.angle_gamma   90.00
#
_symmetry.space_group_name_H-M   'P 1'
#
loop_
_entity.id
_entity.type
_entity.pdbx_description
1 polymer ?
#
loop_
_entity_poly.entity_id
_entity_poly.type
_entity_poly.pdbx_seq_one_letter_code
_entity_poly.pdbx_strand_id
1 'polypeptide(L)'
;MTDHPYTNADLRATAAEVVATAIREITPSEIADRMDRNYVQSTNPGDGNGRTWEQLLNGDGLDTTEFLAARQQIDDLIRDAADVSEWAIQLSAASLTPHPAMAWQSTTGGYDVAVQVATANDLIPAARDELMAELRKAVGETVCRVLGLKPVA
;
A
#
# COMPACT_ATOMS: atom_id res chain seq x y z
N MET A 1 26.04 -29.86 -5.70
CA MET A 1 25.03 -29.39 -6.66
C MET A 1 23.75 -30.11 -6.30
N THR A 2 22.83 -29.45 -5.62
CA THR A 2 21.51 -30.03 -5.39
C THR A 2 20.69 -29.78 -6.65
N ASP A 3 20.49 -30.85 -7.44
CA ASP A 3 19.52 -30.93 -8.53
C ASP A 3 18.12 -30.76 -7.94
N HIS A 4 17.72 -29.52 -7.70
CA HIS A 4 16.32 -29.20 -7.52
C HIS A 4 15.73 -29.00 -8.92
N PRO A 5 14.56 -29.59 -9.21
CA PRO A 5 13.92 -29.45 -10.52
C PRO A 5 13.46 -28.01 -10.83
N TYR A 6 13.63 -27.08 -9.89
CA TYR A 6 13.19 -25.69 -9.98
C TYR A 6 14.31 -24.73 -9.61
N THR A 7 14.40 -23.61 -10.31
CA THR A 7 15.32 -22.53 -10.03
C THR A 7 14.75 -21.57 -8.98
N ASN A 8 15.61 -20.77 -8.34
CA ASN A 8 15.15 -19.70 -7.46
C ASN A 8 14.27 -18.66 -8.18
N ALA A 9 14.46 -18.48 -9.49
CA ALA A 9 13.61 -17.59 -10.29
C ALA A 9 12.19 -18.16 -10.41
N ASP A 10 12.06 -19.46 -10.67
CA ASP A 10 10.77 -20.14 -10.75
C ASP A 10 10.00 -20.02 -9.42
N LEU A 11 10.67 -20.29 -8.29
CA LEU A 11 10.07 -20.19 -6.97
C LEU A 11 9.57 -18.77 -6.65
N ARG A 12 10.31 -17.74 -7.05
CA ARG A 12 9.92 -16.34 -6.84
C ARG A 12 8.75 -15.93 -7.74
N ALA A 13 8.77 -16.35 -9.00
CA ALA A 13 7.68 -16.10 -9.94
C ALA A 13 6.37 -16.74 -9.44
N THR A 14 6.43 -18.01 -9.03
CA THR A 14 5.26 -18.70 -8.45
C THR A 14 4.78 -18.03 -7.15
N ALA A 15 5.69 -17.61 -6.27
CA ALA A 15 5.29 -16.90 -5.05
C ALA A 15 4.57 -15.58 -5.36
N ALA A 16 5.03 -14.82 -6.35
CA ALA A 16 4.40 -13.58 -6.78
C ALA A 16 2.99 -13.83 -7.34
N GLU A 17 2.84 -14.86 -8.17
CA GLU A 17 1.55 -15.26 -8.74
C GLU A 17 0.54 -15.70 -7.67
N VAL A 18 0.99 -16.45 -6.65
CA VAL A 18 0.16 -16.86 -5.52
C VAL A 18 -0.35 -15.64 -4.74
N VAL A 19 0.51 -14.65 -4.46
CA VAL A 19 0.11 -13.41 -3.76
C VAL A 19 -0.87 -12.59 -4.61
N ALA A 20 -0.56 -12.37 -5.89
CA ALA A 20 -1.41 -11.62 -6.81
C ALA A 20 -2.80 -12.26 -6.94
N THR A 21 -2.85 -13.59 -7.00
CA THR A 21 -4.10 -14.36 -7.07
C THR A 21 -4.88 -14.25 -5.77
N ALA A 22 -4.23 -14.42 -4.61
CA ALA A 22 -4.89 -14.27 -3.32
C ALA A 22 -5.53 -12.88 -3.11
N ILE A 23 -4.90 -11.82 -3.62
CA ILE A 23 -5.45 -10.45 -3.58
C ILE A 23 -6.63 -10.33 -4.55
N ARG A 24 -6.52 -10.84 -5.77
CA ARG A 24 -7.59 -10.77 -6.79
C ARG A 24 -8.80 -11.64 -6.46
N GLU A 25 -8.62 -12.73 -5.72
CA GLU A 25 -9.70 -13.67 -5.41
C GLU A 25 -10.37 -13.40 -4.06
N ILE A 26 -9.88 -12.44 -3.28
CA ILE A 26 -10.52 -12.07 -2.01
C ILE A 26 -11.97 -11.70 -2.27
N THR A 27 -12.89 -12.29 -1.52
CA THR A 27 -14.32 -12.08 -1.71
C THR A 27 -14.82 -10.91 -0.86
N PRO A 28 -15.92 -10.25 -1.25
CA PRO A 28 -16.52 -9.19 -0.43
C PRO A 28 -16.95 -9.65 0.97
N SER A 29 -17.25 -10.94 1.18
CA SER A 29 -17.52 -11.48 2.52
C SER A 29 -16.24 -11.64 3.35
N GLU A 30 -15.14 -12.08 2.74
CA GLU A 30 -13.85 -12.15 3.44
C GLU A 30 -13.31 -10.76 3.81
N ILE A 31 -13.58 -9.74 3.00
CA ILE A 31 -13.30 -8.34 3.36
C ILE A 31 -14.12 -7.94 4.58
N ALA A 32 -15.43 -8.22 4.58
CA ALA A 32 -16.31 -7.91 5.72
C ALA A 32 -15.85 -8.61 7.01
N ASP A 33 -15.50 -9.90 6.93
CA ASP A 33 -15.01 -10.68 8.07
C ASP A 33 -13.69 -10.13 8.64
N ARG A 34 -12.82 -9.59 7.78
CA ARG A 34 -11.57 -8.93 8.20
C ARG A 34 -11.82 -7.55 8.77
N MET A 35 -12.80 -6.80 8.24
CA MET A 35 -13.19 -5.50 8.79
C MET A 35 -13.77 -5.64 10.19
N ASP A 36 -14.69 -6.59 10.39
CA ASP A 36 -15.34 -6.85 11.68
C ASP A 36 -14.34 -7.07 12.82
N ARG A 37 -13.22 -7.75 12.53
CA ARG A 37 -12.18 -8.08 13.52
C ARG A 37 -11.22 -6.93 13.83
N ASN A 38 -11.31 -5.78 13.16
CA ASN A 38 -10.33 -4.70 13.28
C ASN A 38 -10.93 -3.41 13.88
N TYR A 39 -10.19 -2.78 14.80
CA TYR A 39 -10.57 -1.49 15.35
C TYR A 39 -10.27 -0.36 14.37
N VAL A 40 -11.24 0.55 14.16
CA VAL A 40 -11.04 1.82 13.47
C VAL A 40 -11.64 2.94 14.31
N GLN A 41 -10.92 4.05 14.42
CA GLN A 41 -11.36 5.26 15.12
C GLN A 41 -12.27 6.08 14.20
N SER A 42 -13.50 6.41 14.63
CA SER A 42 -14.32 7.39 13.88
C SER A 42 -13.76 8.80 14.06
N THR A 43 -13.83 9.58 12.98
CA THR A 43 -13.44 10.99 12.90
C THR A 43 -14.60 11.95 13.19
N ASN A 44 -15.81 11.44 13.43
CA ASN A 44 -16.97 12.26 13.74
C ASN A 44 -16.94 12.75 15.20
N PRO A 45 -16.98 14.08 15.45
CA PRO A 45 -16.91 14.63 16.81
C PRO A 45 -18.05 14.19 17.74
N GLY A 46 -19.20 13.79 17.17
CA GLY A 46 -20.37 13.33 17.91
C GLY A 46 -20.28 11.90 18.42
N ASP A 47 -19.30 11.12 17.96
CA ASP A 47 -19.10 9.72 18.33
C ASP A 47 -18.16 9.53 19.55
N GLY A 48 -17.68 10.62 20.17
CA GLY A 48 -16.74 10.54 21.30
C GLY A 48 -15.37 9.98 20.90
N ASN A 49 -14.98 8.83 21.45
CA ASN A 49 -13.76 8.09 21.05
C ASN A 49 -13.95 7.33 19.71
N GLY A 50 -14.97 7.68 18.95
CA GLY A 50 -15.32 7.10 17.66
C GLY A 50 -16.08 5.76 17.74
N ARG A 51 -16.50 5.25 16.57
CA ARG A 51 -17.20 3.96 16.38
C ARG A 51 -16.27 2.93 15.74
N THR A 52 -16.28 1.71 16.26
CA THR A 52 -15.65 0.54 15.61
C THR A 52 -16.49 0.04 14.43
N TRP A 53 -15.92 -0.78 13.54
CA TRP A 53 -16.69 -1.48 12.50
C TRP A 53 -17.83 -2.32 13.09
N GLU A 54 -17.59 -2.97 14.23
CA GLU A 54 -18.58 -3.72 14.99
C GLU A 54 -19.73 -2.83 15.54
N GLN A 55 -19.42 -1.61 15.99
CA GLN A 55 -20.44 -0.66 16.44
C GLN A 55 -21.31 -0.12 15.29
N LEU A 56 -20.79 -0.14 14.04
CA LEU A 56 -21.59 0.12 12.84
C LEU A 56 -22.49 -1.07 12.46
N LEU A 57 -22.15 -2.29 12.89
CA LEU A 57 -22.98 -3.49 12.71
C LEU A 57 -24.06 -3.63 13.80
N ASN A 58 -23.77 -3.18 15.02
CA ASN A 58 -24.57 -3.46 16.23
C ASN A 58 -25.32 -2.24 16.80
N GLY A 59 -25.40 -1.11 16.10
CA GLY A 59 -26.24 0.01 16.52
C GLY A 59 -27.71 -0.42 16.63
N ASP A 60 -28.40 -0.02 17.70
CA ASP A 60 -29.81 -0.32 17.99
C ASP A 60 -30.73 0.17 16.86
N GLY A 61 -30.82 -0.62 15.77
CA GLY A 61 -31.52 -0.27 14.55
C GLY A 61 -30.74 -0.48 13.25
N LEU A 62 -30.04 -1.60 13.06
CA LEU A 62 -29.73 -2.30 11.79
C LEU A 62 -29.35 -1.48 10.52
N ASP A 63 -28.93 -0.22 10.63
CA ASP A 63 -28.48 0.53 9.47
C ASP A 63 -27.03 0.18 9.14
N THR A 64 -26.86 -0.95 8.45
CA THR A 64 -25.56 -1.41 7.96
C THR A 64 -25.10 -0.65 6.72
N THR A 65 -25.81 0.42 6.29
CA THR A 65 -25.49 1.15 5.05
C THR A 65 -24.08 1.72 5.08
N GLU A 66 -23.66 2.31 6.21
CA GLU A 66 -22.30 2.86 6.36
C GLU A 66 -21.23 1.77 6.30
N PHE A 67 -21.48 0.61 6.94
CA PHE A 67 -20.57 -0.53 6.89
C PHE A 67 -20.45 -1.09 5.47
N LEU A 68 -21.59 -1.28 4.77
CA LEU A 68 -21.60 -1.78 3.40
C LEU A 68 -20.93 -0.82 2.42
N ALA A 69 -21.11 0.50 2.61
CA ALA A 69 -20.45 1.53 1.82
C ALA A 69 -18.93 1.52 2.05
N ALA A 70 -18.47 1.44 3.29
CA ALA A 70 -17.04 1.36 3.62
C ALA A 70 -16.41 0.07 3.06
N ARG A 71 -17.11 -1.05 3.17
CA ARG A 71 -16.68 -2.33 2.60
C ARG A 71 -16.53 -2.24 1.08
N GLN A 72 -17.48 -1.60 0.39
CA GLN A 72 -17.38 -1.39 -1.05
C GLN A 72 -16.15 -0.53 -1.41
N GLN A 73 -15.93 0.56 -0.68
CA GLN A 73 -14.74 1.41 -0.91
C GLN A 73 -13.43 0.64 -0.68
N ILE A 74 -13.38 -0.25 0.32
CA ILE A 74 -12.22 -1.09 0.56
C ILE A 74 -12.04 -2.13 -0.55
N ASP A 75 -13.13 -2.75 -1.02
CA ASP A 75 -13.08 -3.65 -2.18
C ASP A 75 -12.55 -2.91 -3.41
N ASP A 76 -13.09 -1.73 -3.73
CA ASP A 76 -12.63 -0.88 -4.83
C ASP A 76 -11.12 -0.56 -4.69
N LEU A 77 -10.65 -0.17 -3.50
CA LEU A 77 -9.23 0.06 -3.23
C LEU A 77 -8.37 -1.18 -3.48
N ILE A 78 -8.87 -2.37 -3.13
CA ILE A 78 -8.16 -3.63 -3.37
C ILE A 78 -8.16 -3.97 -4.87
N ARG A 79 -9.25 -3.71 -5.60
CA ARG A 79 -9.36 -3.97 -7.05
C ARG A 79 -8.53 -3.01 -7.89
N ASP A 80 -8.45 -1.76 -7.47
CA ASP A 80 -7.71 -0.71 -8.17
C ASP A 80 -6.23 -0.68 -7.78
N ALA A 81 -5.83 -1.41 -6.74
CA ALA A 81 -4.44 -1.54 -6.34
C ALA A 81 -3.60 -2.15 -7.47
N ALA A 82 -2.48 -1.50 -7.78
CA ALA A 82 -1.50 -2.05 -8.71
C ALA A 82 -0.94 -3.37 -8.16
N ASP A 83 -0.81 -4.37 -9.02
CA ASP A 83 -0.14 -5.62 -8.66
C ASP A 83 1.36 -5.38 -8.51
N VAL A 84 1.81 -5.29 -7.27
CA VAL A 84 3.21 -5.14 -6.88
C VAL A 84 3.79 -6.42 -6.29
N SER A 85 3.13 -7.57 -6.50
CA SER A 85 3.48 -8.84 -5.86
C SER A 85 4.88 -9.30 -6.25
N GLU A 86 5.23 -9.21 -7.54
CA GLU A 86 6.58 -9.55 -8.01
C GLU A 86 7.64 -8.69 -7.32
N TRP A 87 7.43 -7.37 -7.28
CA TRP A 87 8.34 -6.45 -6.62
C TRP A 87 8.49 -6.77 -5.13
N ALA A 88 7.38 -7.02 -4.42
CA ALA A 88 7.41 -7.40 -3.00
C ALA A 88 8.19 -8.70 -2.74
N ILE A 89 8.00 -9.73 -3.58
CA ILE A 89 8.75 -10.98 -3.48
C ILE A 89 10.25 -10.76 -3.77
N GLN A 90 10.59 -9.96 -4.78
CA GLN A 90 11.97 -9.63 -5.09
C GLN A 90 12.65 -8.88 -3.93
N LEU A 91 11.96 -7.93 -3.29
CA LEU A 91 12.49 -7.22 -2.12
C LEU A 91 12.80 -8.18 -0.97
N SER A 92 11.86 -9.04 -0.62
CA SER A 92 12.03 -10.04 0.44
C SER A 92 13.22 -10.97 0.13
N ALA A 93 13.30 -11.45 -1.11
CA ALA A 93 14.38 -12.33 -1.54
C ALA A 93 15.76 -11.65 -1.55
N ALA A 94 15.79 -10.32 -1.67
CA ALA A 94 16.99 -9.50 -1.58
C ALA A 94 17.27 -8.96 -0.16
N SER A 95 16.45 -9.31 0.83
CA SER A 95 16.53 -8.75 2.20
C SER A 95 16.49 -7.22 2.25
N LEU A 96 15.72 -6.62 1.34
CA LEU A 96 15.52 -5.18 1.25
C LEU A 96 14.24 -4.78 1.99
N THR A 97 14.30 -3.66 2.68
CA THR A 97 13.17 -3.06 3.39
C THR A 97 12.65 -1.86 2.60
N PRO A 98 11.36 -1.85 2.20
CA PRO A 98 10.75 -0.71 1.52
C PRO A 98 10.55 0.48 2.48
N HIS A 99 10.72 1.69 1.95
CA HIS A 99 10.53 2.96 2.67
C HIS A 99 9.26 3.68 2.19
N PRO A 100 8.76 4.70 2.90
CA PRO A 100 7.62 5.48 2.41
C PRO A 100 7.84 6.03 0.99
N ALA A 101 6.81 5.95 0.15
CA ALA A 101 6.85 6.49 -1.20
C ALA A 101 7.13 7.99 -1.20
N MET A 102 7.89 8.45 -2.19
CA MET A 102 7.97 9.86 -2.55
C MET A 102 7.01 10.09 -3.70
N ALA A 103 6.10 11.05 -3.59
CA ALA A 103 5.10 11.28 -4.63
C ALA A 103 4.97 12.77 -4.95
N TRP A 104 4.66 13.06 -6.21
CA TRP A 104 4.49 14.41 -6.74
C TRP A 104 3.09 14.53 -7.36
N GLN A 105 2.38 15.57 -6.94
CA GLN A 105 1.03 15.83 -7.39
C GLN A 105 1.02 16.80 -8.57
N SER A 106 0.09 16.56 -9.49
CA SER A 106 -0.30 17.51 -10.52
C SER A 106 -1.04 18.70 -9.90
N THR A 107 -1.13 19.80 -10.64
CA THR A 107 -1.94 20.97 -10.26
C THR A 107 -3.44 20.71 -10.20
N THR A 108 -3.92 19.58 -10.75
CA THR A 108 -5.31 19.13 -10.67
C THR A 108 -5.59 18.24 -9.45
N GLY A 109 -4.58 18.00 -8.60
CA GLY A 109 -4.72 17.28 -7.33
C GLY A 109 -4.49 15.76 -7.41
N GLY A 110 -4.26 15.21 -8.60
CA GLY A 110 -3.84 13.81 -8.78
C GLY A 110 -2.35 13.60 -8.54
N TYR A 111 -1.92 12.36 -8.32
CA TYR A 111 -0.49 12.00 -8.31
C TYR A 111 -0.03 11.68 -9.74
N ASP A 112 0.98 12.39 -10.23
CA ASP A 112 1.57 12.16 -11.57
C ASP A 112 2.75 11.19 -11.50
N VAL A 113 3.51 11.23 -10.40
CA VAL A 113 4.72 10.42 -10.21
C VAL A 113 4.79 9.94 -8.77
N ALA A 114 5.12 8.67 -8.58
CA ALA A 114 5.52 8.11 -7.30
C ALA A 114 6.82 7.29 -7.49
N VAL A 115 7.72 7.39 -6.52
CA VAL A 115 8.97 6.64 -6.45
C VAL A 115 9.01 5.91 -5.13
N GLN A 116 9.15 4.59 -5.23
CA GLN A 116 9.26 3.67 -4.11
C GLN A 116 10.71 3.17 -4.03
N VAL A 117 11.33 3.28 -2.86
CA VAL A 117 12.73 2.89 -2.64
C VAL A 117 12.80 1.84 -1.56
N ALA A 118 13.71 0.88 -1.70
CA ALA A 118 14.02 -0.11 -0.68
C ALA A 118 15.52 -0.18 -0.46
N THR A 119 15.96 -0.37 0.78
CA THR A 119 17.39 -0.49 1.14
C THR A 119 17.63 -1.71 2.00
N ALA A 120 18.87 -2.19 2.04
CA ALA A 120 19.26 -3.24 2.96
C ALA A 120 19.15 -2.76 4.42
N ASN A 121 18.92 -3.70 5.34
CA ASN A 121 18.73 -3.41 6.76
C ASN A 121 20.02 -3.00 7.50
N ASP A 122 21.17 -3.31 6.93
CA ASP A 122 22.49 -2.97 7.45
C ASP A 122 22.98 -1.58 7.01
N LEU A 123 22.24 -0.90 6.12
CA LEU A 123 22.54 0.48 5.75
C LEU A 123 22.35 1.39 6.96
N ILE A 124 23.42 2.10 7.33
CA ILE A 124 23.39 2.99 8.50
C ILE A 124 22.28 4.06 8.33
N PRO A 125 21.50 4.38 9.38
CA PRO A 125 20.37 5.30 9.28
C PRO A 125 20.72 6.66 8.66
N ALA A 126 21.87 7.25 9.05
CA ALA A 126 22.29 8.54 8.52
C ALA A 126 22.54 8.52 7.00
N ALA A 127 23.22 7.48 6.49
CA ALA A 127 23.47 7.34 5.05
C ALA A 127 22.19 7.03 4.27
N ARG A 128 21.27 6.27 4.87
CA ARG A 128 19.95 6.03 4.29
C ARG A 128 19.17 7.34 4.18
N ASP A 129 19.13 8.13 5.24
CA ASP A 129 18.36 9.38 5.26
C ASP A 129 18.96 10.41 4.28
N GLU A 130 20.29 10.50 4.20
CA GLU A 130 20.99 11.31 3.20
C GLU A 130 20.69 10.84 1.77
N LEU A 131 20.77 9.54 1.49
CA LEU A 131 20.42 8.96 0.19
C LEU A 131 18.96 9.28 -0.19
N MET A 132 18.01 9.11 0.74
CA MET A 132 16.61 9.39 0.49
C MET A 132 16.36 10.88 0.22
N ALA A 133 17.07 11.77 0.91
CA ALA A 133 17.00 13.21 0.67
C ALA A 133 17.54 13.59 -0.72
N GLU A 134 18.69 13.05 -1.11
CA GLU A 134 19.29 13.32 -2.42
C GLU A 134 18.46 12.72 -3.57
N LEU A 135 17.91 11.51 -3.42
CA LEU A 135 16.98 10.94 -4.39
C LEU A 135 15.73 11.79 -4.53
N ARG A 136 15.13 12.23 -3.42
CA ARG A 136 13.97 13.12 -3.44
C ARG A 136 14.27 14.40 -4.21
N LYS A 137 15.43 15.01 -3.96
CA LYS A 137 15.87 16.23 -4.62
C LYS A 137 16.06 16.01 -6.12
N ALA A 138 16.83 15.01 -6.51
CA ALA A 138 17.13 14.72 -7.92
C ALA A 138 15.87 14.39 -8.74
N VAL A 139 14.98 13.57 -8.18
CA VAL A 139 13.70 13.27 -8.82
C VAL A 139 12.82 14.51 -8.85
N GLY A 140 12.72 15.26 -7.75
CA GLY A 140 11.93 16.49 -7.68
C GLY A 140 12.35 17.52 -8.71
N GLU A 141 13.65 17.78 -8.86
CA GLU A 141 14.20 18.68 -9.88
C GLU A 141 13.84 18.20 -11.30
N THR A 142 13.95 16.89 -11.54
CA THR A 142 13.61 16.30 -12.84
C THR A 142 12.12 16.40 -13.14
N VAL A 143 11.27 16.06 -12.17
CA VAL A 143 9.81 16.14 -12.27
C VAL A 143 9.37 17.58 -12.54
N CYS A 144 9.90 18.56 -11.79
CA CYS A 144 9.58 19.97 -12.01
C CYS A 144 10.03 20.43 -13.41
N ARG A 145 11.22 20.03 -13.85
CA ARG A 145 11.76 20.41 -15.17
C ARG A 145 10.99 19.77 -16.34
N VAL A 146 10.61 18.51 -16.23
CA VAL A 146 9.99 17.73 -17.32
C VAL A 146 8.49 17.93 -17.35
N LEU A 147 7.83 17.90 -16.20
CA LEU A 147 6.37 17.98 -16.09
C LEU A 147 5.87 19.41 -15.80
N GLY A 148 6.78 20.37 -15.57
CA GLY A 148 6.41 21.77 -15.30
C GLY A 148 5.72 21.98 -13.94
N LEU A 149 5.82 21.00 -13.03
CA LEU A 149 5.22 21.09 -11.70
C LEU A 149 6.01 22.07 -10.82
N LYS A 150 5.29 22.86 -10.00
CA LYS A 150 5.91 23.66 -8.94
C LYS A 150 5.98 22.81 -7.67
N PRO A 151 7.09 22.82 -6.91
CA PRO A 151 7.15 22.10 -5.64
C PRO A 151 6.04 22.59 -4.70
N VAL A 152 5.27 21.66 -4.16
CA VAL A 152 4.40 21.95 -3.02
C VAL A 152 5.31 22.04 -1.79
N ALA A 153 5.35 23.21 -1.16
CA ALA A 153 6.11 23.47 0.06
C ALA A 153 5.46 22.79 1.28
#